data_AF-A0A3D4CYL6-F1
#
_entry.id   AF-A0A3D4CYL6-F1
#
_cell.length_a   1.000
_cell.length_b   1.000
_cell.length_c   1.000
_cell.angle_alpha   90.00
_cell.angle_beta   90.00
_cell.angle_gamma   90.00
#
_symmetry.space_group_name_H-M   'P 1'
#
loop_
_entity.id
_entity.type
_entity.pdbx_description
1 polymer ?
#
loop_
_entity_poly.entity_id
_entity_poly.type
_entity_poly.pdbx_seq_one_letter_code
_entity_poly.pdbx_strand_id
1 'polypeptide(L)'
;MGSTRDYYEVLGVSKDAGAGEIKKSYRKLAMKFHPDQNPDDPEAEDRFKELGEAYEVLSDEDKKAAYDRYGHAAFKAGGSGGSGFRGGGFNDPMDIFSQVFDGAFGDFFGGGRGQARDGRKRGSDLRYNLEITLEESARGVSKALELEKFVSCESCRGSGSKGSGGAQTCATCQGLGVVEQRMEGFGGIFRKQVVCPDCDGSGQVISDPCPECRGQGRLEKVDRTQIEIPAGVDHGTRLRSSGNGDAGVRGGPSGDLHIVLHLKRHDVFERRGEDLFCEVP
;
A
#
# COMPACT_ATOMS: atom_id res chain seq x y z
N MET A 1 28.49 3.19 36.04
CA MET A 1 28.91 2.91 34.65
C MET A 1 27.99 1.81 34.13
N GLY A 2 26.82 2.18 33.60
CA GLY A 2 25.88 1.21 33.05
C GLY A 2 26.35 0.77 31.67
N SER A 3 26.81 -0.47 31.55
CA SER A 3 27.11 -1.08 30.26
C SER A 3 25.80 -1.30 29.51
N THR A 4 25.55 -0.51 28.46
CA THR A 4 24.44 -0.77 27.52
C THR A 4 24.59 -2.19 26.97
N ARG A 5 23.56 -3.03 27.14
CA ARG A 5 23.56 -4.44 26.74
C ARG A 5 23.76 -4.57 25.23
N ASP A 6 24.43 -5.64 24.79
CA ASP A 6 24.63 -5.89 23.36
C ASP A 6 23.26 -6.17 22.70
N TYR A 7 22.99 -5.60 21.53
CA TYR A 7 21.68 -5.71 20.88
C TYR A 7 21.35 -7.15 20.47
N TYR A 8 22.36 -7.98 20.19
CA TYR A 8 22.17 -9.40 19.94
C TYR A 8 21.75 -10.14 21.21
N GLU A 9 22.28 -9.74 22.37
CA GLU A 9 21.88 -10.27 23.68
C GLU A 9 20.46 -9.82 24.05
N VAL A 10 20.11 -8.57 23.78
CA VAL A 10 18.76 -8.01 24.01
C VAL A 10 17.71 -8.78 23.19
N LEU A 11 18.00 -9.08 21.93
CA LEU A 11 17.13 -9.90 21.08
C LEU A 11 17.30 -11.41 21.33
N GLY A 12 18.26 -11.85 22.13
CA GLY A 12 18.54 -13.27 22.39
C GLY A 12 18.91 -14.07 21.15
N VAL A 13 19.63 -13.46 20.21
CA VAL A 13 20.07 -14.07 18.94
C VAL A 13 21.60 -14.07 18.80
N SER A 14 22.14 -14.92 17.93
CA SER A 14 23.58 -14.90 17.61
C SER A 14 23.97 -13.66 16.81
N LYS A 15 25.26 -13.26 16.85
CA LYS A 15 25.80 -12.19 15.98
C LYS A 15 25.71 -12.56 14.49
N ASP A 16 25.76 -13.86 14.20
CA ASP A 16 25.59 -14.40 12.85
C ASP A 16 24.12 -14.53 12.43
N ALA A 17 23.15 -14.08 13.25
CA ALA A 17 21.74 -14.20 12.94
C ALA A 17 21.36 -13.41 11.67
N GLY A 18 20.64 -14.09 10.79
CA GLY A 18 20.05 -13.48 9.60
C GLY A 18 18.84 -12.60 9.95
N ALA A 19 18.46 -11.70 9.03
CA ALA A 19 17.33 -10.78 9.24
C ALA A 19 16.01 -11.49 9.61
N GLY A 20 15.78 -12.69 9.07
CA GLY A 20 14.61 -13.50 9.41
C GLY A 20 14.57 -13.98 10.86
N GLU A 21 15.73 -14.31 11.44
CA GLU A 21 15.88 -14.76 12.82
C GLU A 21 15.73 -13.59 13.80
N ILE A 22 16.37 -12.46 13.49
CA ILE A 22 16.24 -11.19 14.22
C ILE A 22 14.77 -10.77 14.31
N LYS A 23 14.05 -10.76 13.17
CA LYS A 23 12.62 -10.42 13.10
C LYS A 23 11.73 -11.42 13.85
N LYS A 24 12.09 -12.71 13.86
CA LYS A 24 11.34 -13.73 14.59
C LYS A 24 11.51 -13.56 16.10
N SER A 25 12.73 -13.30 16.56
CA SER A 25 13.02 -13.10 17.98
C SER A 25 12.37 -11.83 18.51
N TYR A 26 12.49 -10.72 17.78
CA TYR A 26 11.84 -9.46 18.13
C TYR A 26 10.33 -9.63 18.32
N ARG A 27 9.63 -10.27 17.37
CA ARG A 27 8.18 -10.50 17.50
C ARG A 27 7.80 -11.32 18.74
N LYS A 28 8.58 -12.35 19.05
CA LYS A 28 8.35 -13.19 20.23
C LYS A 28 8.53 -12.41 21.53
N LEU A 29 9.57 -11.57 21.61
CA LEU A 29 9.88 -10.79 22.80
C LEU A 29 8.97 -9.57 22.95
N ALA A 30 8.64 -8.90 21.84
CA ALA A 30 7.70 -7.77 21.82
C ALA A 30 6.29 -8.17 22.26
N MET A 31 5.80 -9.36 21.88
CA MET A 31 4.53 -9.87 22.40
C MET A 31 4.61 -10.17 23.90
N LYS A 32 5.74 -10.70 24.38
CA LYS A 32 5.94 -11.06 25.79
C LYS A 32 6.01 -9.82 26.70
N PHE A 33 6.63 -8.75 26.22
CA PHE A 33 6.82 -7.50 26.97
C PHE A 33 5.88 -6.38 26.51
N HIS A 34 4.79 -6.71 25.82
CA HIS A 34 3.84 -5.71 25.34
C HIS A 34 3.16 -4.98 26.52
N PRO A 35 3.00 -3.64 26.48
CA PRO A 35 2.34 -2.88 27.54
C PRO A 35 0.93 -3.38 27.86
N ASP A 36 0.13 -3.74 26.85
CA ASP A 36 -1.22 -4.29 27.08
C ASP A 36 -1.23 -5.62 27.87
N GLN A 37 -0.16 -6.42 27.76
CA GLN A 37 -0.05 -7.68 28.53
C GLN A 37 0.64 -7.48 29.89
N ASN A 38 1.32 -6.35 30.08
CA ASN A 38 2.09 -6.02 31.27
C ASN A 38 1.87 -4.55 31.70
N PRO A 39 0.63 -4.13 32.00
CA PRO A 39 0.28 -2.70 32.17
C PRO A 39 0.89 -2.06 33.43
N ASP A 40 1.26 -2.86 34.44
CA ASP A 40 1.77 -2.38 35.73
C ASP A 40 3.25 -2.76 35.97
N ASP A 41 3.96 -3.24 34.95
CA ASP A 41 5.37 -3.66 35.06
C ASP A 41 6.31 -2.65 34.37
N PRO A 42 6.96 -1.72 35.11
CA PRO A 42 7.90 -0.78 34.53
C PRO A 42 9.14 -1.46 33.93
N GLU A 43 9.52 -2.66 34.39
CA GLU A 43 10.63 -3.40 33.77
C GLU A 43 10.25 -3.97 32.40
N ALA A 44 8.97 -4.28 32.18
CA ALA A 44 8.48 -4.73 30.88
C ALA A 44 8.54 -3.60 29.85
N GLU A 45 8.19 -2.38 30.27
CA GLU A 45 8.29 -1.18 29.43
C GLU A 45 9.75 -0.87 29.04
N ASP A 46 10.67 -0.90 30.01
CA ASP A 46 12.10 -0.66 29.76
C ASP A 46 12.69 -1.74 28.83
N ARG A 47 12.33 -3.01 29.04
CA ARG A 47 12.74 -4.09 28.13
C ARG A 47 12.13 -3.93 26.75
N PHE A 48 10.88 -3.50 26.64
CA PHE A 48 10.23 -3.27 25.36
C PHE A 48 10.92 -2.14 24.57
N LYS A 49 11.31 -1.06 25.25
CA LYS A 49 12.11 0.03 24.66
C LYS A 49 13.45 -0.48 24.14
N GLU A 50 14.20 -1.23 24.97
CA GLU A 50 15.48 -1.81 24.56
C GLU A 50 15.34 -2.77 23.36
N LEU A 51 14.26 -3.57 23.31
CA LEU A 51 13.98 -4.46 22.19
C LEU A 51 13.71 -3.70 20.89
N GLY A 52 13.00 -2.57 20.98
CA GLY A 52 12.74 -1.68 19.85
C GLY A 52 14.03 -1.10 19.28
N GLU A 53 14.90 -0.57 20.14
CA GLU A 53 16.21 -0.03 19.76
C GLU A 53 17.09 -1.10 19.10
N ALA A 54 17.15 -2.30 19.70
CA ALA A 54 17.91 -3.41 19.16
C ALA A 54 17.41 -3.85 17.78
N TYR A 55 16.09 -3.90 17.59
CA TYR A 55 15.51 -4.27 16.30
C TYR A 55 15.71 -3.19 15.23
N GLU A 56 15.60 -1.90 15.58
CA GLU A 56 15.84 -0.80 14.63
C GLU A 56 17.27 -0.85 14.07
N VAL A 57 18.25 -1.14 14.92
CA VAL A 57 19.66 -1.20 14.52
C VAL A 57 19.99 -2.50 13.77
N LEU A 58 19.49 -3.65 14.24
CA LEU A 58 19.85 -4.96 13.66
C LEU A 58 19.00 -5.38 12.46
N SER A 59 17.85 -4.74 12.22
CA SER A 59 16.99 -5.05 11.06
C SER A 59 17.43 -4.35 9.76
N ASP A 60 18.22 -3.28 9.85
CA ASP A 60 18.77 -2.55 8.70
C ASP A 60 20.23 -2.96 8.47
N GLU A 61 20.57 -3.33 7.23
CA GLU A 61 21.90 -3.87 6.92
C GLU A 61 23.03 -2.85 7.14
N ASP A 62 22.78 -1.56 6.84
CA ASP A 62 23.77 -0.49 6.98
C ASP A 62 23.99 -0.15 8.46
N LYS A 63 22.90 -0.07 9.25
CA LYS A 63 22.96 0.15 10.70
C LYS A 63 23.57 -1.04 11.43
N LYS A 64 23.22 -2.27 11.04
CA LYS A 64 23.83 -3.50 11.57
C LYS A 64 25.33 -3.50 11.31
N ALA A 65 25.76 -3.20 10.08
CA ALA A 65 27.18 -3.11 9.75
C ALA A 65 27.91 -1.98 10.49
N ALA A 66 27.24 -0.87 10.81
CA ALA A 66 27.81 0.19 11.66
C ALA A 66 27.93 -0.26 13.13
N TYR A 67 26.91 -0.95 13.65
CA TYR A 67 26.90 -1.53 14.99
C TYR A 67 27.97 -2.60 15.16
N ASP A 68 28.13 -3.49 14.18
CA ASP A 68 29.15 -4.54 14.21
C ASP A 68 30.58 -3.98 14.21
N ARG A 69 30.78 -2.79 13.59
CA ARG A 69 32.09 -2.12 13.51
C ARG A 69 32.41 -1.25 14.72
N TYR A 70 31.43 -0.54 15.25
CA TYR A 70 31.65 0.53 16.25
C TYR A 70 30.84 0.34 17.54
N GLY A 71 30.02 -0.71 17.64
CA GLY A 71 29.10 -0.95 18.74
C GLY A 71 28.12 0.20 18.96
N HIS A 72 27.69 0.37 20.20
CA HIS A 72 26.81 1.46 20.63
C HIS A 72 27.38 2.87 20.37
N ALA A 73 28.68 3.01 20.15
CA ALA A 73 29.31 4.30 19.87
C ALA A 73 28.95 4.85 18.49
N ALA A 74 28.53 4.00 17.54
CA ALA A 74 28.08 4.44 16.20
C ALA A 74 26.84 5.35 16.26
N PHE A 75 26.08 5.30 17.36
CA PHE A 75 24.78 5.96 17.49
C PHE A 75 24.71 6.97 18.64
N LYS A 76 25.82 7.22 19.36
CA LYS A 76 25.88 8.28 20.38
C LYS A 76 26.04 9.65 19.72
N ALA A 77 25.04 10.51 19.91
CA ALA A 77 25.11 11.92 19.52
C ALA A 77 26.24 12.63 20.30
N GLY A 78 27.31 13.05 19.60
CA GLY A 78 28.32 13.96 20.16
C GLY A 78 29.81 13.70 19.87
N GLY A 79 30.18 12.87 18.89
CA GLY A 79 31.59 12.64 18.53
C GLY A 79 31.94 13.16 17.12
N SER A 80 32.92 14.06 17.04
CA SER A 80 33.48 14.61 15.80
C SER A 80 34.07 13.53 14.89
N GLY A 81 33.47 13.31 13.70
CA GLY A 81 34.10 12.62 12.57
C GLY A 81 33.22 11.64 11.81
N GLY A 82 32.66 12.07 10.67
CA GLY A 82 32.27 11.19 9.56
C GLY A 82 30.78 10.82 9.45
N SER A 83 30.13 11.36 8.41
CA SER A 83 28.91 10.85 7.76
C SER A 83 27.63 10.69 8.60
N GLY A 84 26.88 11.78 8.72
CA GLY A 84 25.58 11.86 8.03
C GLY A 84 24.33 11.22 8.63
N PHE A 85 24.36 10.51 9.76
CA PHE A 85 23.11 10.06 10.41
C PHE A 85 22.57 11.11 11.38
N ARG A 86 21.93 12.15 10.83
CA ARG A 86 21.04 13.04 11.60
C ARG A 86 19.72 12.31 11.84
N GLY A 87 19.68 11.48 12.89
CA GLY A 87 18.42 11.06 13.52
C GLY A 87 17.77 12.29 14.17
N GLY A 88 16.62 12.69 13.65
CA GLY A 88 15.84 13.78 14.20
C GLY A 88 15.27 13.42 15.57
N GLY A 89 15.46 14.33 16.52
CA GLY A 89 14.63 14.62 17.69
C GLY A 89 13.87 13.47 18.35
N PHE A 90 14.31 13.15 19.58
CA PHE A 90 13.51 12.55 20.64
C PHE A 90 12.11 13.19 20.69
N ASN A 91 11.11 12.47 20.21
CA ASN A 91 9.71 12.74 20.49
C ASN A 91 9.11 11.49 21.15
N ASP A 92 8.16 11.75 22.03
CA ASP A 92 7.52 10.85 22.97
C ASP A 92 7.21 9.44 22.37
N PRO A 93 7.61 8.33 23.02
CA PRO A 93 7.37 6.97 22.54
C PRO A 93 5.89 6.63 22.31
N MET A 94 4.97 7.32 22.99
CA MET A 94 3.53 7.17 22.78
C MET A 94 3.05 7.75 21.43
N ASP A 95 3.75 8.74 20.88
CA ASP A 95 3.48 9.30 19.55
C ASP A 95 4.04 8.40 18.43
N ILE A 96 5.11 7.66 18.72
CA ILE A 96 5.59 6.58 17.85
C ILE A 96 4.60 5.40 17.86
N PHE A 97 4.00 5.05 19.01
CA PHE A 97 3.05 3.95 19.10
C PHE A 97 1.73 4.23 18.35
N SER A 98 1.19 5.45 18.44
CA SER A 98 -0.01 5.86 17.71
C SER A 98 0.22 5.93 16.19
N GLN A 99 1.41 6.34 15.74
CA GLN A 99 1.79 6.33 14.32
C GLN A 99 2.12 4.94 13.77
N VAL A 100 2.56 4.01 14.63
CA VAL A 100 2.97 2.65 14.25
C VAL A 100 1.80 1.67 14.24
N PHE A 101 0.82 1.78 15.15
CA PHE A 101 -0.19 0.74 15.32
C PHE A 101 -1.59 1.04 14.75
N ASP A 102 -2.05 2.30 14.66
CA ASP A 102 -3.47 2.59 14.39
C ASP A 102 -3.82 3.06 12.96
N GLY A 103 -3.04 2.63 11.95
CA GLY A 103 -3.52 2.68 10.55
C GLY A 103 -2.60 3.27 9.48
N ALA A 104 -1.29 3.32 9.69
CA ALA A 104 -0.33 3.84 8.70
C ALA A 104 0.91 2.96 8.45
N PHE A 105 0.90 1.69 8.89
CA PHE A 105 2.06 0.78 8.77
C PHE A 105 2.27 0.17 7.36
N GLY A 106 1.72 0.81 6.33
CA GLY A 106 2.01 0.51 4.92
C GLY A 106 2.89 1.58 4.25
N ASP A 107 2.97 2.81 4.78
CA ASP A 107 3.38 3.96 3.97
C ASP A 107 4.49 4.82 4.58
N PHE A 108 5.02 4.49 5.77
CA PHE A 108 5.99 5.37 6.46
C PHE A 108 7.38 4.77 6.79
N PHE A 109 7.55 3.44 6.79
CA PHE A 109 8.84 2.79 7.11
C PHE A 109 9.63 2.31 5.88
N GLY A 110 9.51 3.02 4.76
CA GLY A 110 10.32 2.85 3.55
C GLY A 110 11.41 3.91 3.44
N GLY A 111 12.35 3.95 4.38
CA GLY A 111 13.53 4.80 4.27
C GLY A 111 14.52 4.23 3.25
N GLY A 112 14.37 4.58 1.96
CA GLY A 112 15.30 4.09 0.94
C GLY A 112 14.96 4.51 -0.48
N ARG A 113 15.48 5.68 -0.87
CA ARG A 113 15.42 6.31 -2.19
C ARG A 113 14.02 6.79 -2.57
N GLY A 114 13.94 8.05 -3.04
CA GLY A 114 12.80 8.51 -3.80
C GLY A 114 12.54 7.50 -4.91
N GLN A 115 11.61 6.58 -4.69
CA GLN A 115 10.97 5.87 -5.76
C GLN A 115 10.32 7.00 -6.53
N ALA A 116 10.96 7.40 -7.63
CA ALA A 116 10.35 8.24 -8.64
C ALA A 116 8.91 7.75 -8.70
N ARG A 117 7.96 8.60 -8.29
CA ARG A 117 6.54 8.25 -8.33
C ARG A 117 6.29 7.97 -9.79
N ASP A 118 6.40 6.70 -10.17
CA ASP A 118 6.20 6.25 -11.52
C ASP A 118 4.79 6.74 -11.82
N GLY A 119 4.64 7.57 -12.86
CA GLY A 119 3.34 8.16 -13.19
C GLY A 119 2.25 7.11 -13.43
N ARG A 120 2.65 5.83 -13.46
CA ARG A 120 1.83 4.63 -13.42
C ARG A 120 1.07 4.50 -12.12
N LYS A 121 -0.25 4.58 -12.21
CA LYS A 121 -1.18 4.30 -11.12
C LYS A 121 -2.03 3.10 -11.47
N ARG A 122 -2.26 2.21 -10.50
CA ARG A 122 -3.23 1.11 -10.66
C ARG A 122 -4.61 1.71 -10.94
N GLY A 123 -5.38 1.03 -11.78
CA GLY A 123 -6.77 1.39 -12.03
C GLY A 123 -7.69 1.10 -10.84
N SER A 124 -8.85 1.73 -10.84
CA SER A 124 -9.85 1.55 -9.79
C SER A 124 -10.51 0.18 -9.88
N ASP A 125 -10.84 -0.40 -8.72
CA ASP A 125 -11.71 -1.57 -8.68
C ASP A 125 -13.16 -1.15 -8.97
N LEU A 126 -13.88 -1.99 -9.71
CA LEU A 126 -15.29 -1.78 -10.05
C LEU A 126 -16.17 -2.70 -9.23
N ARG A 127 -17.38 -2.24 -8.89
CA ARG A 127 -18.40 -3.06 -8.25
C ARG A 127 -19.62 -3.14 -9.17
N TYR A 128 -20.06 -4.36 -9.46
CA TYR A 128 -21.26 -4.61 -10.25
C TYR A 128 -22.25 -5.46 -9.45
N ASN A 129 -23.49 -5.00 -9.33
CA ASN A 129 -24.55 -5.78 -8.69
C ASN A 129 -25.28 -6.55 -9.79
N LEU A 130 -25.16 -7.88 -9.79
CA LEU A 130 -25.78 -8.75 -10.79
C LEU A 130 -26.97 -9.47 -10.20
N GLU A 131 -28.14 -9.29 -10.81
CA GLU A 131 -29.33 -10.04 -10.47
C GLU A 131 -29.33 -11.39 -11.21
N ILE A 132 -29.57 -12.47 -10.47
CA ILE A 132 -29.69 -13.83 -11.01
C ILE A 132 -30.95 -14.51 -10.49
N THR A 133 -31.52 -15.42 -11.27
CA THR A 133 -32.67 -16.20 -10.83
C THR A 133 -32.25 -17.37 -9.92
N LEU A 134 -33.22 -17.95 -9.22
CA LEU A 134 -32.98 -19.11 -8.35
C LEU A 134 -32.44 -20.31 -9.15
N GLU A 135 -32.94 -20.52 -10.36
CA GLU A 135 -32.54 -21.61 -11.24
C GLU A 135 -31.16 -21.40 -11.88
N GLU A 136 -30.79 -20.14 -12.15
CA GLU A 136 -29.43 -19.77 -12.58
C GLU A 136 -28.42 -20.02 -11.46
N SER A 137 -28.77 -19.65 -10.22
CA SER A 137 -27.96 -19.98 -9.05
C SER A 137 -27.85 -21.49 -8.85
N ALA A 138 -28.94 -22.25 -8.98
CA ALA A 138 -28.92 -23.70 -8.77
C ALA A 138 -28.06 -24.45 -9.81
N ARG A 139 -28.06 -24.00 -11.06
CA ARG A 139 -27.35 -24.69 -12.17
C ARG A 139 -25.96 -24.13 -12.46
N GLY A 140 -25.68 -22.90 -12.02
CA GLY A 140 -24.57 -22.11 -12.52
C GLY A 140 -24.87 -21.57 -13.92
N VAL A 141 -24.25 -20.44 -14.27
CA VAL A 141 -24.49 -19.79 -15.56
C VAL A 141 -23.29 -18.93 -15.96
N SER A 142 -23.00 -18.87 -17.27
CA SER A 142 -22.07 -17.88 -17.82
C SER A 142 -22.86 -16.69 -18.35
N LYS A 143 -22.57 -15.47 -17.87
CA LYS A 143 -23.22 -14.24 -18.33
C LYS A 143 -22.19 -13.28 -18.93
N ALA A 144 -22.57 -12.59 -20.00
CA ALA A 144 -21.81 -11.46 -20.53
C ALA A 144 -22.31 -10.18 -19.85
N LEU A 145 -21.40 -9.45 -19.21
CA LEU A 145 -21.65 -8.15 -18.60
C LEU A 145 -21.17 -7.05 -19.54
N GLU A 146 -21.98 -6.01 -19.70
CA GLU A 146 -21.59 -4.77 -20.36
C GLU A 146 -21.29 -3.72 -19.29
N LEU A 147 -20.05 -3.21 -19.30
CA LEU A 147 -19.54 -2.28 -18.29
C LEU A 147 -18.93 -1.07 -18.98
N GLU A 148 -19.36 0.12 -18.60
CA GLU A 148 -18.63 1.35 -18.92
C GLU A 148 -17.43 1.45 -18.00
N LYS A 149 -16.23 1.33 -18.57
CA LYS A 149 -14.97 1.35 -17.81
C LYS A 149 -13.84 1.99 -18.60
N PHE A 150 -12.77 2.35 -17.91
CA PHE A 150 -11.53 2.69 -18.59
C PHE A 150 -10.86 1.42 -19.12
N VAL A 151 -10.58 1.39 -20.42
CA VAL A 151 -9.77 0.35 -21.07
C VAL A 151 -8.42 0.91 -21.49
N SER A 152 -7.41 0.06 -21.56
CA SER A 152 -6.08 0.47 -22.02
C SER A 152 -6.16 0.99 -23.45
N CYS A 153 -5.55 2.14 -23.73
CA CYS A 153 -5.55 2.70 -25.08
C CYS A 153 -4.71 1.80 -26.01
N GLU A 154 -5.35 1.24 -27.03
CA GLU A 154 -4.70 0.30 -27.98
C GLU A 154 -3.60 0.99 -28.79
N SER A 155 -3.83 2.23 -29.24
CA SER A 155 -2.90 2.97 -30.10
C SER A 155 -1.57 3.31 -29.42
N CYS A 156 -1.56 3.52 -28.10
CA CYS A 156 -0.32 3.73 -27.33
C CYS A 156 0.03 2.57 -26.39
N ARG A 157 -0.76 1.49 -26.40
CA ARG A 157 -0.64 0.33 -25.50
C ARG A 157 -0.50 0.71 -24.03
N GLY A 158 -1.29 1.68 -23.57
CA GLY A 158 -1.23 2.15 -22.18
C GLY A 158 -0.20 3.23 -21.88
N SER A 159 0.80 3.45 -22.74
CA SER A 159 1.93 4.35 -22.42
C SER A 159 1.55 5.84 -22.33
N GLY A 160 0.46 6.24 -22.99
CA GLY A 160 0.06 7.64 -23.11
C GLY A 160 0.87 8.44 -24.14
N SER A 161 1.89 7.87 -24.79
CA SER A 161 2.67 8.53 -25.84
C SER A 161 2.40 7.94 -27.22
N LYS A 162 2.58 8.74 -28.27
CA LYS A 162 2.44 8.30 -29.67
C LYS A 162 3.57 7.35 -30.12
N GLY A 163 4.73 7.35 -29.45
CA GLY A 163 5.90 6.55 -29.85
C GLY A 163 6.74 6.06 -28.66
N SER A 164 7.96 5.60 -28.95
CA SER A 164 8.96 5.23 -27.92
C SER A 164 9.56 6.43 -27.18
N GLY A 165 9.23 7.65 -27.64
CA GLY A 165 9.48 8.92 -26.94
C GLY A 165 8.63 9.01 -25.68
N GLY A 166 8.95 8.14 -24.72
CA GLY A 166 8.20 7.94 -23.50
C GLY A 166 8.25 9.14 -22.56
N ALA A 167 7.67 8.92 -21.38
CA ALA A 167 7.61 9.88 -20.30
C ALA A 167 9.03 10.37 -19.92
N GLN A 168 9.25 11.69 -20.03
CA GLN A 168 10.49 12.35 -19.62
C GLN A 168 10.37 12.83 -18.18
N THR A 169 11.47 12.84 -17.43
CA THR A 169 11.48 13.44 -16.08
C THR A 169 11.07 14.91 -16.17
N CYS A 170 10.09 15.32 -15.36
CA CYS A 170 9.65 16.70 -15.29
C CYS A 170 10.81 17.60 -14.85
N ALA A 171 11.19 18.60 -15.65
CA ALA A 171 12.30 19.50 -15.32
C ALA A 171 12.02 20.37 -14.08
N THR A 172 10.76 20.72 -13.84
CA THR A 172 10.33 21.66 -12.79
C THR A 172 10.39 21.05 -11.39
N CYS A 173 9.92 19.80 -11.24
CA CYS A 173 10.03 19.07 -9.97
C CYS A 173 11.18 18.05 -9.96
N GLN A 174 11.92 17.91 -11.05
CA GLN A 174 13.01 16.94 -11.21
C GLN A 174 12.60 15.50 -10.86
N GLY A 175 11.36 15.12 -11.17
CA GLY A 175 10.82 13.78 -10.87
C GLY A 175 10.13 13.65 -9.51
N LEU A 176 10.14 14.69 -8.67
CA LEU A 176 9.54 14.65 -7.33
C LEU A 176 8.01 14.71 -7.35
N GLY A 177 7.40 15.24 -8.42
CA GLY A 177 5.96 15.46 -8.53
C GLY A 177 5.42 16.60 -7.64
N VAL A 178 6.23 17.17 -6.76
CA VAL A 178 5.88 18.31 -5.92
C VAL A 178 6.92 19.42 -6.04
N VAL A 179 6.49 20.66 -5.85
CA VAL A 179 7.36 21.84 -5.81
C VAL A 179 7.13 22.57 -4.49
N GLU A 180 8.17 23.19 -3.94
CA GLU A 180 8.08 23.98 -2.73
C GLU A 180 7.64 25.40 -3.09
N GLN A 181 6.43 25.78 -2.69
CA GLN A 181 5.92 27.13 -2.87
C GLN A 181 6.18 27.94 -1.60
N ARG A 182 6.97 29.01 -1.76
CA ARG A 182 7.16 30.03 -0.73
C ARG A 182 5.96 30.96 -0.74
N MET A 183 5.21 31.02 0.35
CA MET A 183 4.14 31.99 0.54
C MET A 183 4.57 32.99 1.62
N GLU A 184 4.49 34.27 1.28
CA GLU A 184 4.70 35.36 2.23
C GLU A 184 3.34 35.75 2.82
N GLY A 185 3.22 35.63 4.14
CA GLY A 185 2.01 35.98 4.89
C GLY A 185 2.31 36.92 6.06
N PHE A 186 1.25 37.38 6.74
CA PHE A 186 1.31 38.39 7.81
C PHE A 186 2.13 37.96 9.07
N GLY A 187 2.70 36.75 9.08
CA GLY A 187 3.50 36.20 10.18
C GLY A 187 4.84 35.56 9.76
N GLY A 188 5.31 35.78 8.52
CA GLY A 188 6.60 35.29 8.04
C GLY A 188 6.52 34.45 6.76
N ILE A 189 7.65 33.81 6.44
CA ILE A 189 7.81 33.00 5.23
C ILE A 189 7.38 31.56 5.53
N PHE A 190 6.27 31.12 4.94
CA PHE A 190 5.80 29.74 5.03
C PHE A 190 6.19 28.97 3.76
N ARG A 191 6.71 27.76 3.94
CA ARG A 191 7.07 26.85 2.86
C ARG A 191 6.04 25.73 2.82
N LYS A 192 5.27 25.65 1.73
CA LYS A 192 4.29 24.58 1.52
C LYS A 192 4.66 23.78 0.29
N GLN A 193 4.65 22.46 0.42
CA GLN A 193 4.74 21.58 -0.75
C GLN A 193 3.40 21.58 -1.49
N VAL A 194 3.44 21.89 -2.77
CA VAL A 194 2.27 21.83 -3.66
C VAL A 194 2.56 20.85 -4.80
N VAL A 195 1.51 20.30 -5.40
CA VAL A 195 1.64 19.42 -6.57
C VAL A 195 2.28 20.22 -7.71
N CYS A 196 3.25 19.62 -8.40
CA CYS A 196 3.93 20.27 -9.51
C CYS A 196 2.94 20.55 -10.66
N PRO A 197 2.78 21.80 -11.12
CA PRO A 197 1.79 22.17 -12.13
C PRO A 197 2.14 21.62 -13.54
N ASP A 198 3.40 21.32 -13.81
CA ASP A 198 3.82 20.85 -15.13
C ASP A 198 3.64 19.34 -15.34
N CYS A 199 3.52 18.57 -14.26
CA CYS A 199 3.35 17.12 -14.34
C CYS A 199 2.19 16.57 -13.52
N ASP A 200 1.39 17.43 -12.88
CA ASP A 200 0.26 17.07 -12.02
C ASP A 200 0.58 15.99 -10.98
N GLY A 201 1.79 16.02 -10.44
CA GLY A 201 2.23 15.06 -9.42
C GLY A 201 2.83 13.76 -9.95
N SER A 202 2.85 13.56 -11.27
CA SER A 202 3.38 12.33 -11.88
C SER A 202 4.90 12.27 -11.96
N GLY A 203 5.62 13.37 -11.69
CA GLY A 203 7.08 13.46 -11.82
C GLY A 203 7.58 13.37 -13.27
N GLN A 204 6.69 13.11 -14.24
CA GLN A 204 7.04 12.89 -15.63
C GLN A 204 6.09 13.62 -16.57
N VAL A 205 6.65 14.15 -17.66
CA VAL A 205 5.90 14.84 -18.72
C VAL A 205 5.98 13.99 -19.98
N ILE A 206 4.85 13.83 -20.66
CA ILE A 206 4.79 13.14 -21.94
C ILE A 206 5.06 14.17 -23.03
N SER A 207 6.21 14.07 -23.70
CA SER A 207 6.63 15.02 -24.73
C SER A 207 5.79 14.92 -26.02
N ASP A 208 5.33 13.73 -26.37
CA ASP A 208 4.47 13.48 -27.53
C ASP A 208 3.23 12.67 -27.09
N PRO A 209 2.18 13.35 -26.59
CA PRO A 209 0.99 12.69 -26.08
C PRO A 209 0.22 11.97 -27.19
N CYS A 210 -0.27 10.77 -26.88
CA CYS A 210 -1.11 10.02 -27.78
C CYS A 210 -2.39 10.82 -28.09
N PRO A 211 -2.77 11.01 -29.38
CA PRO A 211 -3.91 11.85 -29.76
C PRO A 211 -5.26 11.25 -29.35
N GLU A 212 -5.37 9.92 -29.26
CA GLU A 212 -6.62 9.26 -28.87
C GLU A 212 -6.93 9.42 -27.38
N CYS A 213 -5.97 9.07 -26.51
CA CYS A 213 -6.15 9.14 -25.05
C CYS A 213 -5.64 10.44 -24.44
N ARG A 214 -5.14 11.38 -25.26
CA ARG A 214 -4.61 12.69 -24.84
C ARG A 214 -3.59 12.60 -23.69
N GLY A 215 -2.72 11.59 -23.72
CA GLY A 215 -1.70 11.40 -22.69
C GLY A 215 -2.11 10.56 -21.47
N GLN A 216 -3.36 10.12 -21.37
CA GLN A 216 -3.83 9.35 -20.20
C GLN A 216 -3.39 7.88 -20.22
N GLY A 217 -3.20 7.30 -21.42
CA GLY A 217 -2.93 5.88 -21.61
C GLY A 217 -4.17 4.98 -21.57
N ARG A 218 -5.36 5.55 -21.37
CA ARG A 218 -6.62 4.80 -21.27
C ARG A 218 -7.77 5.59 -21.89
N LEU A 219 -8.85 4.89 -22.22
CA LEU A 219 -10.04 5.43 -22.86
C LEU A 219 -11.27 4.87 -22.15
N GLU A 220 -12.30 5.67 -21.97
CA GLU A 220 -13.59 5.20 -21.48
C GLU A 220 -14.34 4.51 -22.63
N LYS A 221 -14.72 3.24 -22.44
CA LYS A 221 -15.47 2.46 -23.42
C LYS A 221 -16.42 1.49 -22.70
N VAL A 222 -17.47 1.07 -23.41
CA VAL A 222 -18.28 -0.09 -23.01
C VAL A 222 -17.48 -1.35 -23.33
N ASP A 223 -17.15 -2.12 -22.30
CA ASP A 223 -16.47 -3.41 -22.41
C ASP A 223 -17.43 -4.57 -22.13
N ARG A 224 -17.28 -5.66 -22.88
CA ARG A 224 -18.07 -6.89 -22.71
C ARG A 224 -17.21 -7.94 -22.02
N THR A 225 -17.45 -8.16 -20.73
CA THR A 225 -16.72 -9.16 -19.94
C THR A 225 -17.61 -10.38 -19.69
N GLN A 226 -17.15 -11.58 -20.06
CA GLN A 226 -17.83 -12.83 -19.72
C GLN A 226 -17.42 -13.30 -18.32
N ILE A 227 -18.41 -13.65 -17.50
CA ILE A 227 -18.22 -14.12 -16.13
C ILE A 227 -18.95 -15.45 -15.95
N GLU A 228 -18.31 -16.37 -15.24
CA GLU A 228 -18.87 -17.65 -14.86
C GLU A 228 -19.35 -17.60 -13.40
N ILE A 229 -20.61 -17.94 -13.21
CA ILE A 229 -21.26 -18.00 -11.90
C ILE A 229 -21.38 -19.48 -11.53
N PRO A 230 -20.71 -19.93 -10.45
CA PRO A 230 -20.79 -21.32 -10.05
C PRO A 230 -22.19 -21.69 -9.55
N ALA A 231 -22.51 -22.98 -9.64
CA ALA A 231 -23.75 -23.51 -9.08
C ALA A 231 -23.77 -23.40 -7.54
N GLY A 232 -24.96 -23.22 -6.97
CA GLY A 232 -25.20 -23.16 -5.53
C GLY A 232 -24.98 -21.79 -4.88
N VAL A 233 -24.60 -20.75 -5.63
CA VAL A 233 -24.30 -19.41 -5.06
C VAL A 233 -25.48 -18.80 -4.31
N ASP A 234 -25.18 -18.19 -3.16
CA ASP A 234 -26.18 -17.52 -2.31
C ASP A 234 -26.34 -16.03 -2.64
N HIS A 235 -27.43 -15.44 -2.14
CA HIS A 235 -27.63 -13.99 -2.16
C HIS A 235 -26.49 -13.29 -1.40
N GLY A 236 -25.94 -12.23 -1.98
CA GLY A 236 -24.83 -11.46 -1.41
C GLY A 236 -23.44 -12.06 -1.68
N THR A 237 -23.34 -13.21 -2.36
CA THR A 237 -22.06 -13.79 -2.77
C THR A 237 -21.25 -12.79 -3.59
N ARG A 238 -19.96 -12.68 -3.30
CA ARG A 238 -19.03 -11.76 -3.98
C ARG A 238 -18.05 -12.55 -4.83
N LEU A 239 -18.13 -12.38 -6.15
CA LEU A 239 -17.17 -12.93 -7.09
C LEU A 239 -16.14 -11.87 -7.46
N ARG A 240 -14.86 -12.25 -7.54
CA ARG A 240 -13.77 -11.36 -7.98
C ARG A 240 -13.30 -11.80 -9.36
N SER A 241 -13.32 -10.86 -10.30
CA SER A 241 -12.77 -11.02 -11.63
C SER A 241 -11.53 -10.12 -11.75
N SER A 242 -10.35 -10.73 -11.59
CA SER A 242 -9.09 -10.01 -11.51
C SER A 242 -8.71 -9.33 -12.83
N GLY A 243 -8.22 -8.09 -12.75
CA GLY A 243 -7.78 -7.31 -13.92
C GLY A 243 -8.91 -6.76 -14.80
N ASN A 244 -10.17 -7.04 -14.46
CA ASN A 244 -11.34 -6.60 -15.23
C ASN A 244 -11.98 -5.29 -14.73
N GLY A 245 -11.35 -4.62 -13.75
CA GLY A 245 -11.70 -3.26 -13.35
C GLY A 245 -11.21 -2.21 -14.34
N ASP A 246 -11.05 -0.97 -13.88
CA ASP A 246 -10.53 0.11 -14.72
C ASP A 246 -9.06 -0.14 -15.10
N ALA A 247 -8.67 0.25 -16.31
CA ALA A 247 -7.29 0.29 -16.73
C ALA A 247 -6.49 1.32 -15.92
N GLY A 248 -5.26 0.95 -15.56
CA GLY A 248 -4.33 1.86 -14.89
C GLY A 248 -3.90 3.01 -15.78
N VAL A 249 -3.39 4.06 -15.13
CA VAL A 249 -2.88 5.27 -15.80
C VAL A 249 -1.48 4.99 -16.32
N ARG A 250 -1.16 5.41 -17.55
CA ARG A 250 0.20 5.37 -18.14
C ARG A 250 0.89 3.99 -18.11
N GLY A 251 0.11 2.90 -18.17
CA GLY A 251 0.62 1.53 -18.14
C GLY A 251 0.68 0.93 -16.73
N GLY A 252 0.02 1.57 -15.74
CA GLY A 252 -0.27 0.94 -14.47
C GLY A 252 -1.21 -0.28 -14.64
N PRO A 253 -1.18 -1.24 -13.70
CA PRO A 253 -2.03 -2.42 -13.77
C PRO A 253 -3.51 -2.06 -13.65
N SER A 254 -4.39 -2.87 -14.22
CA SER A 254 -5.84 -2.70 -14.05
C SER A 254 -6.29 -2.97 -12.62
N GLY A 255 -7.43 -2.38 -12.26
CA GLY A 255 -8.21 -2.78 -11.11
C GLY A 255 -8.90 -4.13 -11.31
N ASP A 256 -9.65 -4.55 -10.30
CA ASP A 256 -10.47 -5.76 -10.32
C ASP A 256 -11.96 -5.43 -10.41
N LEU A 257 -12.75 -6.39 -10.91
CA LEU A 257 -14.19 -6.30 -10.91
C LEU A 257 -14.77 -7.20 -9.81
N HIS A 258 -15.48 -6.59 -8.86
CA HIS A 258 -16.22 -7.27 -7.80
C HIS A 258 -17.70 -7.35 -8.15
N ILE A 259 -18.19 -8.57 -8.30
CA ILE A 259 -19.58 -8.84 -8.70
C ILE A 259 -20.32 -9.31 -7.45
N VAL A 260 -21.31 -8.54 -7.04
CA VAL A 260 -22.19 -8.88 -5.91
C VAL A 260 -23.46 -9.48 -6.48
N LEU A 261 -23.72 -10.74 -6.16
CA LEU A 261 -24.88 -11.46 -6.66
C LEU A 261 -26.11 -11.16 -5.81
N HIS A 262 -27.21 -10.84 -6.45
CA HIS A 262 -28.52 -10.72 -5.82
C HIS A 262 -29.46 -11.73 -6.44
N LEU A 263 -29.98 -12.65 -5.61
CA LEU A 263 -31.06 -13.54 -6.03
C LEU A 263 -32.33 -12.72 -6.21
N LYS A 264 -32.90 -12.80 -7.42
CA LYS A 264 -34.24 -12.31 -7.70
C LYS A 264 -35.25 -13.08 -6.85
N ARG A 265 -36.25 -12.38 -6.33
CA ARG A 265 -37.37 -13.03 -5.65
C ARG A 265 -38.08 -13.96 -6.63
N HIS A 266 -38.24 -15.21 -6.25
CA HIS A 266 -38.98 -16.21 -7.02
C HIS A 266 -40.47 -16.17 -6.61
N ASP A 267 -41.36 -16.45 -7.55
CA ASP A 267 -42.82 -16.33 -7.34
C ASP A 267 -43.37 -17.41 -6.39
N VAL A 268 -42.84 -18.63 -6.49
CA VAL A 268 -43.26 -19.81 -5.69
C VAL A 268 -42.32 -20.12 -4.52
N PHE A 269 -41.01 -20.01 -4.71
CA PHE A 269 -40.01 -20.50 -3.74
C PHE A 269 -39.32 -19.37 -2.97
N GLU A 270 -39.14 -19.57 -1.67
CA GLU A 270 -38.25 -18.78 -0.83
C GLU A 270 -37.05 -19.63 -0.44
N ARG A 271 -35.83 -19.22 -0.82
CA ARG A 271 -34.60 -19.92 -0.42
C ARG A 271 -34.13 -19.40 0.93
N ARG A 272 -33.87 -20.30 1.88
CA ARG A 272 -33.22 -20.00 3.16
C ARG A 272 -32.06 -20.96 3.37
N GLY A 273 -30.84 -20.49 3.09
CA GLY A 273 -29.66 -21.35 3.07
C GLY A 273 -29.78 -22.42 1.97
N GLU A 274 -29.72 -23.69 2.37
CA GLU A 274 -29.85 -24.84 1.46
C GLU A 274 -31.31 -25.27 1.23
N ASP A 275 -32.26 -24.73 2.00
CA ASP A 275 -33.66 -25.11 1.95
C ASP A 275 -34.48 -24.21 1.02
N LEU A 276 -35.49 -24.82 0.37
CA LEU A 276 -36.51 -24.12 -0.42
C LEU A 276 -37.88 -24.29 0.25
N PHE A 277 -38.54 -23.17 0.53
CA PHE A 277 -39.88 -23.11 1.08
C PHE A 277 -40.87 -22.72 -0.01
N CYS A 278 -42.04 -23.36 -0.04
CA CYS A 278 -43.18 -22.91 -0.83
C CYS A 278 -44.47 -23.09 -0.03
N GLU A 279 -45.47 -22.26 -0.30
CA GLU A 279 -46.83 -22.43 0.23
C GLU A 279 -47.65 -23.27 -0.75
N VAL A 280 -48.23 -24.36 -0.24
CA VAL A 280 -49.15 -25.22 -0.99
C VAL A 280 -50.56 -24.97 -0.46
N PRO A 281 -51.56 -24.68 -1.31
CA PRO A 281 -52.93 -24.37 -0.89
C PRO A 281 -53.68 -25.57 -0.30
#